data_AF-A0A227IZX4-F1
#
_entry.id   AF-A0A227IZX4-F1
#
_cell.length_a   1.000
_cell.length_b   1.000
_cell.length_c   1.000
_cell.angle_alpha   90.00
_cell.angle_beta   90.00
_cell.angle_gamma   90.00
#
_symmetry.space_group_name_H-M   'P 1'
#
loop_
_entity.id
_entity.type
_entity.pdbx_description
1 polymer ?
#
loop_
_entity_poly.entity_id
_entity_poly.type
_entity_poly.pdbx_seq_one_letter_code
_entity_poly.pdbx_strand_id
1 'polypeptide(L)'
;WFLSGMIVTPIQKLQRVMRELAAGNLSVRADVEGDNEIAQLSKDVNQTASQLYSIVDQLTRISEEVASASTELAAVMTQAEANAQQE
;
A
#
# COMPACT_ATOMS: atom_id res chain seq x y z
N TRP A 1 4.62 -22.45 -29.90
CA TRP A 1 5.46 -21.25 -30.02
C TRP A 1 4.61 -19.96 -30.04
N PHE A 2 3.55 -19.85 -30.85
CA PHE A 2 2.65 -18.68 -30.87
C PHE A 2 1.82 -18.46 -29.59
N LEU A 3 1.15 -19.50 -29.08
CA LEU A 3 0.39 -19.44 -27.82
C LEU A 3 1.26 -19.07 -26.59
N SER A 4 2.55 -19.41 -26.62
CA SER A 4 3.48 -19.05 -25.54
C SER A 4 3.76 -17.54 -25.51
N GLY A 5 3.80 -16.88 -26.67
CA GLY A 5 3.97 -15.43 -26.76
C GLY A 5 2.71 -14.68 -26.32
N MET A 6 1.53 -15.16 -26.70
CA MET A 6 0.26 -14.46 -26.44
C MET A 6 -0.34 -14.75 -25.06
N ILE A 7 -0.05 -15.90 -24.44
CA ILE A 7 -0.69 -16.31 -23.17
C ILE A 7 0.37 -16.51 -22.08
N VAL A 8 1.37 -17.36 -22.32
CA VAL A 8 2.34 -17.72 -21.27
C VAL A 8 3.21 -16.53 -20.85
N THR A 9 3.66 -15.73 -21.81
CA THR A 9 4.56 -14.59 -21.53
C THR A 9 3.87 -13.50 -20.68
N PRO A 10 2.65 -13.03 -21.02
CA PRO A 10 1.90 -12.10 -20.17
C PRO A 10 1.62 -12.66 -18.77
N ILE A 11 1.26 -13.95 -18.65
CA ILE A 11 1.01 -14.58 -17.34
C ILE A 11 2.29 -14.62 -16.50
N GLN A 12 3.44 -14.93 -17.08
CA GLN A 12 4.74 -14.92 -16.37
C GLN A 12 5.12 -13.50 -15.91
N LYS A 13 4.88 -12.48 -16.75
CA LYS A 13 5.07 -11.08 -16.35
C LYS A 13 4.16 -10.71 -15.18
N LEU A 14 2.88 -11.06 -15.24
CA LEU A 14 1.91 -10.81 -14.18
C LEU A 14 2.30 -11.51 -12.87
N GLN A 15 2.77 -12.76 -12.95
CA GLN A 15 3.27 -13.49 -11.80
C GLN A 15 4.48 -12.79 -11.16
N ARG A 16 5.34 -12.15 -11.96
CA ARG A 16 6.45 -11.34 -11.42
C ARG A 16 5.94 -10.11 -10.69
N VAL A 17 4.98 -9.39 -11.27
CA VAL A 17 4.33 -8.23 -10.62
C VAL A 17 3.71 -8.65 -9.29
N MET A 18 3.00 -9.78 -9.25
CA MET A 18 2.41 -10.29 -8.01
C MET A 18 3.46 -10.67 -6.95
N ARG A 19 4.61 -11.20 -7.35
CA ARG A 19 5.72 -11.48 -6.42
C ARG A 19 6.30 -10.20 -5.81
N GLU A 20 6.47 -9.15 -6.62
CA GLU A 20 6.90 -7.83 -6.14
C GLU A 20 5.87 -7.20 -5.19
N LEU A 21 4.59 -7.27 -5.53
CA LEU A 21 3.48 -6.85 -4.64
C LEU A 21 3.55 -7.58 -3.29
N ALA A 22 3.71 -8.91 -3.31
CA ALA A 22 3.82 -9.71 -2.11
C ALA A 22 5.08 -9.39 -1.29
N ALA A 23 6.14 -8.91 -1.94
CA ALA A 23 7.35 -8.41 -1.28
C ALA A 23 7.21 -6.97 -0.74
N GLY A 24 6.03 -6.35 -0.89
CA GLY A 24 5.73 -5.01 -0.40
C GLY A 24 6.05 -3.88 -1.39
N ASN A 25 6.50 -4.20 -2.61
CA ASN A 25 6.73 -3.21 -3.64
C ASN A 25 5.41 -2.83 -4.31
N LEU A 26 4.69 -1.87 -3.73
CA LEU A 26 3.36 -1.46 -4.21
C LEU A 26 3.39 -0.45 -5.36
N SER A 27 4.57 -0.07 -5.85
CA SER A 27 4.71 0.83 -7.01
C SER A 27 4.78 0.10 -8.35
N VAL A 28 4.99 -1.23 -8.37
CA VAL A 28 5.00 -1.98 -9.64
C VAL A 28 3.60 -2.11 -10.22
N ARG A 29 3.52 -2.17 -11.55
CA ARG A 29 2.28 -2.34 -12.29
C ARG A 29 2.48 -3.37 -13.40
N ALA A 30 1.42 -4.12 -13.69
CA ALA A 30 1.37 -5.02 -14.82
C ALA A 30 1.09 -4.25 -16.11
N ASP A 31 1.73 -4.70 -17.21
CA ASP A 31 1.45 -4.22 -18.55
C ASP A 31 0.01 -4.61 -18.93
N VAL A 32 -0.76 -3.66 -19.46
CA VAL A 32 -2.12 -3.91 -19.95
C VAL A 32 -2.11 -3.78 -21.46
N GLU A 33 -2.19 -4.92 -22.16
CA GLU A 33 -2.15 -4.98 -23.62
C GLU A 33 -3.38 -5.72 -24.16
N GLY A 34 -4.13 -5.05 -25.04
CA GLY A 34 -5.34 -5.60 -25.65
C GLY A 34 -6.56 -5.59 -24.73
N ASP A 35 -7.60 -6.35 -25.11
CA ASP A 35 -8.91 -6.37 -24.46
C ASP A 35 -9.39 -7.78 -24.07
N ASN A 36 -8.46 -8.74 -23.95
CA ASN A 36 -8.76 -10.11 -23.55
C ASN A 36 -8.78 -10.29 -22.01
N GLU A 37 -9.01 -11.52 -21.56
CA GLU A 37 -9.10 -11.89 -20.15
C GLU A 37 -7.80 -11.62 -19.39
N ILE A 38 -6.64 -11.70 -20.04
CA ILE A 38 -5.35 -11.40 -19.41
C ILE A 38 -5.19 -9.89 -19.19
N ALA A 39 -5.68 -9.08 -20.13
CA ALA A 39 -5.71 -7.63 -19.97
C ALA A 39 -6.65 -7.22 -18.83
N GLN A 40 -7.82 -7.85 -18.71
CA GLN A 40 -8.74 -7.64 -17.59
C GLN A 40 -8.10 -8.03 -16.26
N LEU A 41 -7.50 -9.23 -16.19
CA LEU A 41 -6.79 -9.67 -14.99
C LEU A 41 -5.67 -8.69 -14.62
N SER A 42 -4.89 -8.20 -15.58
CA SER A 42 -3.82 -7.22 -15.34
C SER A 42 -4.37 -5.89 -14.81
N LYS A 43 -5.54 -5.44 -15.26
CA LYS A 43 -6.25 -4.27 -14.71
C LYS A 43 -6.66 -4.54 -13.26
N ASP A 44 -7.23 -5.69 -12.95
CA ASP A 44 -7.65 -6.05 -11.59
C ASP A 44 -6.45 -6.13 -10.63
N VAL A 45 -5.32 -6.67 -11.08
CA VAL A 45 -4.06 -6.66 -10.33
C VAL A 45 -3.59 -5.24 -10.04
N ASN A 46 -3.60 -4.37 -11.04
CA ASN A 46 -3.18 -2.97 -10.89
C ASN A 46 -4.12 -2.19 -9.94
N GLN A 47 -5.41 -2.48 -9.97
CA GLN A 47 -6.38 -1.90 -9.05
C GLN A 47 -6.12 -2.37 -7.62
N THR A 48 -5.89 -3.67 -7.41
CA THR A 48 -5.50 -4.23 -6.11
C THR A 48 -4.22 -3.57 -5.58
N ALA A 49 -3.21 -3.45 -6.42
CA ALA A 49 -1.94 -2.80 -6.08
C ALA A 49 -2.13 -1.34 -5.65
N SER A 50 -2.99 -0.61 -6.36
CA SER A 50 -3.29 0.80 -6.06
C SER A 50 -4.08 0.96 -4.76
N GLN A 51 -5.01 0.05 -4.48
CA GLN A 51 -5.75 0.02 -3.22
C GLN A 51 -4.83 -0.25 -2.03
N LEU A 52 -3.93 -1.24 -2.17
CA LEU A 52 -2.93 -1.52 -1.14
C LEU A 52 -2.01 -0.32 -0.90
N TYR A 53 -1.56 0.35 -1.96
CA TYR A 53 -0.74 1.57 -1.84
C TYR A 53 -1.47 2.66 -1.03
N SER A 54 -2.74 2.90 -1.34
CA SER A 54 -3.57 3.87 -0.62
C SER A 54 -3.75 3.51 0.86
N ILE A 55 -3.93 2.22 1.17
CA ILE A 55 -4.04 1.75 2.56
C ILE A 55 -2.74 2.00 3.33
N VAL A 56 -1.58 1.68 2.74
CA VAL A 56 -0.27 1.90 3.39
C VAL A 56 -0.02 3.40 3.62
N ASP A 57 -0.36 4.23 2.65
CA ASP A 57 -0.27 5.69 2.75
C ASP A 57 -1.19 6.25 3.86
N GLN A 58 -2.42 5.73 3.98
CA GLN A 58 -3.31 6.06 5.09
C GLN A 58 -2.76 5.62 6.45
N LEU A 59 -2.21 4.40 6.56
CA LEU A 59 -1.60 3.92 7.80
C LEU A 59 -0.40 4.77 8.23
N THR A 60 0.37 5.29 7.27
CA THR A 60 1.48 6.20 7.55
C THR A 60 0.98 7.49 8.18
N ARG A 61 -0.06 8.12 7.60
CA ARG A 61 -0.69 9.32 8.18
C ARG A 61 -1.27 9.06 9.57
N ILE A 62 -1.98 7.95 9.76
CA ILE A 62 -2.52 7.58 11.08
C ILE A 62 -1.39 7.44 12.11
N SER A 63 -0.24 6.89 11.71
CA SER A 63 0.91 6.75 12.61
C SER A 63 1.49 8.11 13.03
N GLU A 64 1.53 9.08 12.12
CA GLU A 64 1.94 10.47 12.40
C GLU A 64 0.95 11.17 13.34
N GLU A 65 -0.35 11.03 13.08
CA GLU A 65 -1.41 11.60 13.94
C GLU A 65 -1.33 11.03 15.37
N VAL A 66 -1.14 9.72 15.51
CA VAL A 66 -0.97 9.05 16.82
C VAL A 66 0.28 9.56 17.55
N ALA A 67 1.39 9.78 16.83
CA ALA A 67 2.61 10.33 17.42
C ALA A 67 2.43 11.77 17.92
N SER A 68 1.73 12.61 17.15
CA SER A 68 1.38 13.99 17.56
C SER A 68 0.50 13.97 18.80
N ALA A 69 -0.58 13.18 18.79
CA ALA A 69 -1.50 13.05 19.92
C ALA A 69 -0.80 12.54 21.19
N SER A 70 0.15 11.62 21.05
CA SER A 70 0.95 11.13 22.18
C SER A 70 1.85 12.23 22.78
N THR A 71 2.41 13.11 21.94
CA THR A 71 3.23 14.24 22.38
C THR A 71 2.38 15.29 23.11
N GLU A 72 1.22 15.62 22.58
CA GLU A 72 0.26 16.53 23.22
C GLU A 72 -0.20 15.98 24.57
N LEU A 73 -0.53 14.69 24.64
CA LEU A 73 -0.93 14.04 25.88
C LEU A 73 0.18 14.07 26.93
N ALA A 74 1.44 13.84 26.55
CA ALA A 74 2.59 13.95 27.45
C ALA A 74 2.76 15.37 28.02
N ALA A 75 2.55 16.40 27.19
CA ALA A 75 2.58 17.79 27.64
C ALA A 75 1.45 18.10 28.63
N VAL A 76 0.22 17.63 28.35
CA VAL A 76 -0.93 17.78 29.26
C VAL A 76 -0.67 17.09 30.60
N MET A 77 -0.12 15.87 30.59
CA MET A 77 0.22 15.15 31.83
C MET A 77 1.26 15.90 32.66
N THR A 78 2.30 16.44 32.01
CA THR A 78 3.34 17.23 32.69
C THR A 78 2.74 18.50 33.33
N GLN A 79 1.83 19.19 32.63
CA GLN A 79 1.15 20.35 33.16
C GLN A 79 0.23 20.01 34.33
N ALA A 80 -0.50 18.89 34.24
CA ALA A 80 -1.38 18.42 35.30
C ALA A 80 -0.59 18.09 36.57
N GLU A 81 0.57 17.45 36.44
CA GLU A 81 1.48 17.18 37.57
C GLU A 81 2.02 18.46 38.19
N ALA A 82 2.45 19.42 37.37
CA ALA A 82 2.91 20.73 37.85
C ALA A 82 1.81 21.49 38.60
N ASN A 83 0.58 21.46 38.12
CA ASN A 83 -0.56 22.09 38.79
C ASN A 83 -0.87 21.40 40.13
N ALA A 84 -0.83 20.06 40.18
CA ALA A 84 -1.07 19.30 41.41
C ALA A 84 0.00 19.52 42.49
N GLN A 85 1.21 19.96 42.12
CA GLN A 85 2.25 20.38 43.08
C GLN A 85 2.07 21.82 43.59
N GLN A 86 1.29 22.65 42.87
CA GLN A 86 1.02 24.03 43.24
C GLN A 86 -0.20 24.18 44.16
N GLU A 87 -1.10 23.18 44.18
CA GLU A 87 -2.23 23.05 45.11
C GLU A 87 -1.81 22.39 46.43
#